data_AF-A0A8J2JGA4-F1
#
_entry.id   AF-A0A8J2JGA4-F1
#
_cell.length_a   1.000
_cell.length_b   1.000
_cell.length_c   1.000
_cell.angle_alpha   90.00
_cell.angle_beta   90.00
_cell.angle_gamma   90.00
#
_symmetry.space_group_name_H-M   'P 1'
#
loop_
_entity.id
_entity.type
_entity.pdbx_description
1 polymer ?
#
loop_
_entity_poly.entity_id
_entity_poly.type
_entity_poly.pdbx_seq_one_letter_code
_entity_poly.pdbx_strand_id
1 'polypeptide(L)'
;MATCDARYCFTTISIGSAGSESDGGIFSRSRLGKQLRDHSLPLPAPKYMDGTPLMLPYVFVGDEAFPLMTNLMRPFPGSSLDSEKRIFNYRLTSAFGQFLRATWICRL
;
A
#
# COMPACT_ATOMS: atom_id res chain seq x y z
N MET A 1 7.23 5.71 -9.54
CA MET A 1 6.15 5.20 -8.65
C MET A 1 4.80 5.39 -9.31
N ALA A 2 3.89 4.42 -9.22
CA ALA A 2 2.51 4.56 -9.66
C ALA A 2 1.56 3.87 -8.67
N THR A 3 0.32 4.32 -8.59
CA THR A 3 -0.75 3.71 -7.80
C THR A 3 -1.91 3.33 -8.68
N CYS A 4 -2.57 2.20 -8.40
CA CYS A 4 -3.80 1.81 -9.07
C CYS A 4 -4.96 1.68 -8.10
N ASP A 5 -6.16 1.75 -8.65
CA ASP A 5 -7.39 1.39 -7.98
C ASP A 5 -7.64 -0.12 -8.03
N ALA A 6 -8.81 -0.48 -7.50
CA ALA A 6 -9.27 -1.85 -7.50
C ALA A 6 -9.74 -2.40 -8.87
N ARG A 7 -9.39 -1.76 -9.97
CA ARG A 7 -9.74 -2.21 -11.32
C ARG A 7 -8.53 -2.14 -12.23
N TYR A 8 -7.33 -2.20 -11.65
CA TYR A 8 -6.07 -2.05 -12.38
C TYR A 8 -5.96 -0.68 -13.10
N CYS A 9 -6.72 0.34 -12.68
CA CYS A 9 -6.66 1.67 -13.29
C CYS A 9 -5.65 2.53 -12.54
N PHE A 10 -4.64 3.04 -13.25
CA PHE A 10 -3.65 3.95 -12.68
C PHE A 10 -4.33 5.26 -12.26
N THR A 11 -4.31 5.53 -10.95
CA THR A 11 -4.92 6.74 -10.36
C THR A 11 -3.89 7.86 -10.18
N THR A 12 -2.63 7.50 -9.99
CA THR A 12 -1.54 8.48 -9.88
C THR A 12 -0.26 7.86 -10.41
N ILE A 13 0.48 8.65 -11.19
CA ILE A 13 1.80 8.30 -11.68
C ILE A 13 2.73 9.41 -11.25
N SER A 14 3.82 9.05 -10.58
CA SER A 14 4.92 9.94 -10.25
C SER A 14 6.12 9.52 -11.08
N ILE A 15 6.42 10.35 -12.08
CA ILE A 15 7.62 10.23 -12.90
C ILE A 15 8.77 10.80 -12.06
N GLY A 16 9.74 9.96 -11.70
CA GLY A 16 10.89 10.37 -10.91
C GLY A 16 11.77 11.39 -11.66
N SER A 17 12.48 12.24 -10.93
CA SER A 17 13.55 13.07 -11.49
C SER A 17 14.82 12.25 -11.70
N ALA A 18 15.70 12.66 -12.62
CA ALA A 18 16.99 12.02 -12.83
C ALA A 18 17.85 12.08 -11.54
N GLY A 19 17.94 10.96 -10.83
CA GLY A 19 18.66 10.82 -9.57
C GLY A 19 18.38 9.49 -8.88
N SER A 20 19.28 9.04 -8.02
CA SER A 20 19.14 7.80 -7.21
C SER A 20 18.21 8.02 -6.01
N GLU A 21 16.99 8.49 -6.25
CA GLU A 21 16.00 8.62 -5.18
C GLU A 21 15.27 7.29 -4.98
N SER A 22 15.20 6.83 -3.73
CA SER A 22 14.45 5.62 -3.40
C SER A 22 12.94 5.82 -3.60
N ASP A 23 12.21 4.73 -3.85
CA ASP A 23 10.75 4.78 -3.99
C ASP A 23 10.06 5.38 -2.76
N GLY A 24 10.57 5.12 -1.56
CA GLY A 24 10.11 5.76 -0.32
C GLY A 24 10.35 7.27 -0.28
N GLY A 25 11.50 7.73 -0.80
CA GLY A 25 11.82 9.16 -0.95
C GLY A 25 10.86 9.86 -1.92
N ILE A 26 10.65 9.27 -3.10
CA ILE A 26 9.71 9.77 -4.11
C ILE A 26 8.28 9.83 -3.54
N PHE A 27 7.84 8.77 -2.84
CA PHE A 27 6.52 8.75 -2.18
C PHE A 27 6.37 9.88 -1.17
N SER A 28 7.34 10.05 -0.28
CA SER A 28 7.29 11.07 0.79
C SER A 28 7.15 12.50 0.26
N ARG A 29 7.66 12.77 -0.95
CA ARG A 29 7.59 14.07 -1.62
C ARG A 29 6.38 14.21 -2.55
N SER A 30 5.87 13.07 -3.04
CA SER A 30 4.71 13.02 -3.94
C SER A 30 3.47 13.63 -3.30
N ARG A 31 2.57 14.13 -4.13
CA ARG A 31 1.26 14.63 -3.68
C ARG A 31 0.48 13.56 -2.93
N LEU A 32 0.50 12.32 -3.43
CA LEU A 32 -0.17 11.18 -2.80
C LEU A 32 0.38 10.94 -1.39
N GLY A 33 1.70 10.84 -1.21
CA GLY A 33 2.30 10.57 0.10
C GLY A 33 2.06 11.69 1.12
N LYS A 34 1.99 12.94 0.67
CA LYS A 34 1.58 14.08 1.52
C LYS A 34 0.12 13.97 1.93
N GLN A 35 -0.80 13.75 0.97
CA GLN A 35 -2.22 13.60 1.26
C GLN A 35 -2.53 12.38 2.14
N LEU A 36 -1.75 11.30 2.02
CA LEU A 36 -1.88 10.13 2.87
C LEU A 36 -1.41 10.40 4.30
N ARG A 37 -0.34 11.18 4.45
CA ARG A 37 0.19 11.61 5.76
C ARG A 37 -0.74 12.60 6.47
N ASP A 38 -1.31 13.53 5.70
CA ASP A 38 -2.18 14.58 6.23
C ASP A 38 -3.65 14.13 6.36
N HIS A 39 -3.95 12.86 6.07
CA HIS A 39 -5.31 12.28 6.04
C HIS A 39 -6.30 13.08 5.16
N SER A 40 -5.78 13.78 4.14
CA SER A 40 -6.58 14.64 3.27
C SER A 40 -7.00 13.94 1.98
N LEU A 41 -6.57 12.69 1.76
CA LEU A 41 -7.00 11.88 0.64
C LEU A 41 -8.46 11.45 0.89
N PRO A 42 -9.39 11.62 -0.07
CA PRO A 42 -10.80 11.28 0.10
C PRO A 42 -10.99 9.76 0.05
N LEU A 43 -10.49 9.06 1.08
CA LEU A 43 -10.68 7.64 1.26
C LEU A 43 -12.08 7.37 1.81
N PRO A 44 -12.73 6.27 1.41
CA PRO A 44 -13.98 5.86 2.02
C PRO A 44 -13.79 5.64 3.52
N ALA A 45 -14.85 5.87 4.28
CA ALA A 45 -14.87 5.52 5.69
C ALA A 45 -14.57 4.02 5.88
N PRO A 46 -13.93 3.63 7.01
CA PRO A 46 -13.72 2.24 7.34
C PRO A 46 -15.01 1.41 7.20
N LYS A 47 -14.89 0.21 6.65
CA LYS A 47 -16.02 -0.69 6.40
C LYS A 47 -15.88 -1.94 7.26
N TYR A 48 -17.00 -2.49 7.72
CA TYR A 48 -17.01 -3.81 8.32
C TYR A 48 -16.58 -4.86 7.29
N MET A 49 -15.68 -5.75 7.71
CA MET A 49 -15.28 -6.88 6.90
C MET A 49 -16.36 -7.97 7.00
N ASP A 50 -16.79 -8.48 5.86
CA ASP A 50 -17.87 -9.46 5.76
C ASP A 50 -17.61 -10.67 6.67
N GLY A 51 -18.60 -11.00 7.51
CA GLY A 51 -18.51 -12.12 8.45
C GLY A 51 -17.68 -11.86 9.71
N THR A 52 -17.23 -10.61 9.96
CA THR A 52 -16.51 -10.24 11.18
C THR A 52 -17.05 -8.93 11.76
N PRO A 53 -16.97 -8.72 13.10
CA PRO A 53 -17.30 -7.43 13.71
C PRO A 53 -16.19 -6.39 13.53
N LEU A 54 -15.13 -6.70 12.76
CA LEU A 54 -13.98 -5.84 12.59
C LEU A 54 -14.26 -4.78 11.53
N MET A 55 -14.12 -3.51 11.94
CA MET A 55 -14.16 -2.37 11.03
C MET A 55 -12.74 -2.06 10.57
N LEU A 56 -12.47 -2.19 9.27
CA LEU A 56 -11.13 -2.01 8.71
C LEU A 56 -11.08 -0.78 7.80
N PRO A 57 -10.02 0.04 7.89
CA PRO A 57 -9.81 1.14 6.96
C PRO A 57 -9.39 0.61 5.59
N TYR A 58 -9.63 1.42 4.56
CA TYR A 58 -9.02 1.19 3.25
C TYR A 58 -7.53 1.53 3.32
N VAL A 59 -6.70 0.55 2.94
CA VAL A 59 -5.24 0.70 2.95
C VAL A 59 -4.69 0.49 1.54
N PHE A 60 -3.70 1.29 1.19
CA PHE A 60 -2.77 0.96 0.12
C PHE A 60 -1.83 -0.12 0.61
N VAL A 61 -1.35 -0.95 -0.32
CA VAL A 61 -0.30 -1.92 0.00
C VAL A 61 0.94 -1.59 -0.81
N GLY A 62 2.04 -1.37 -0.10
CA GLY A 62 3.34 -1.03 -0.66
C GLY A 62 4.37 -2.12 -0.43
N ASP A 63 5.52 -1.96 -1.07
CA ASP A 63 6.72 -2.74 -0.78
C ASP A 63 7.36 -2.36 0.57
N GLU A 64 8.46 -3.04 0.90
CA GLU A 64 9.25 -2.83 2.12
C GLU A 64 9.90 -1.44 2.20
N ALA A 65 10.06 -0.72 1.07
CA ALA A 65 10.70 0.59 1.04
C ALA A 65 9.76 1.73 1.48
N PHE A 66 8.44 1.49 1.50
CA PHE A 66 7.49 2.48 2.01
C PHE A 66 7.38 2.46 3.55
N PRO A 67 7.03 3.60 4.18
CA PRO A 67 6.72 3.64 5.59
C PRO A 67 5.38 2.96 5.90
N LEU A 68 5.24 2.36 7.09
CA LEU A 68 3.96 1.89 7.59
C LEU A 68 3.11 3.10 8.02
N MET A 69 1.87 3.21 7.54
CA MET A 69 0.92 4.26 7.89
C MET A 69 -0.50 3.69 8.08
N THR A 70 -1.42 4.46 8.67
CA THR A 70 -2.82 4.05 8.87
C THR A 70 -3.49 3.55 7.59
N ASN A 71 -3.19 4.18 6.45
CA ASN A 71 -3.72 3.81 5.15
C ASN A 71 -2.63 3.23 4.21
N LEU A 72 -1.49 2.77 4.73
CA LEU A 72 -0.42 2.15 3.94
C LEU A 72 0.18 0.96 4.69
N MET A 73 -0.11 -0.24 4.21
CA MET A 73 0.42 -1.50 4.72
C MET A 73 1.63 -1.95 3.92
N ARG A 74 2.61 -2.57 4.59
CA ARG A 74 3.83 -3.07 3.98
C ARG A 74 4.23 -4.42 4.58
N PRO A 75 5.01 -5.25 3.88
CA PRO A 75 5.60 -6.45 4.46
C PRO A 75 6.55 -6.09 5.62
N PHE A 76 6.71 -7.02 6.56
CA PHE A 76 7.73 -6.91 7.60
C PHE A 76 9.11 -6.97 6.97
N PRO A 77 10.03 -6.07 7.35
CA PRO A 77 11.35 -6.00 6.77
C PRO A 77 12.28 -7.10 7.30
N GLY A 78 13.29 -7.45 6.50
CA GLY A 78 14.37 -8.37 6.89
C GLY A 78 14.09 -9.86 6.69
N SER A 79 15.15 -10.66 6.82
CA SER A 79 15.16 -12.11 6.52
C SER A 79 14.88 -13.00 7.73
N SER A 80 15.13 -12.52 8.95
CA SER A 80 14.86 -13.25 10.20
C SER A 80 13.46 -12.90 10.72
N LEU A 81 12.45 -13.54 10.15
CA LEU A 81 11.04 -13.33 10.48
C LEU A 81 10.45 -14.55 11.19
N ASP A 82 9.73 -14.30 12.28
CA ASP A 82 8.92 -15.31 12.95
C ASP A 82 7.90 -15.93 11.99
N SER A 83 7.46 -17.17 12.27
CA SER A 83 6.51 -17.90 11.42
C SER A 83 5.25 -17.08 11.09
N GLU A 84 4.71 -16.33 12.06
CA GLU A 84 3.54 -15.46 11.84
C GLU A 84 3.83 -14.32 10.87
N LYS A 85 4.99 -13.66 11.00
CA LYS A 85 5.41 -12.59 10.08
C LYS A 85 5.66 -13.12 8.67
N ARG A 86 6.19 -14.35 8.54
CA ARG A 86 6.34 -15.01 7.23
C ARG A 86 4.99 -15.35 6.61
N ILE A 87 4.04 -15.86 7.39
CA ILE A 87 2.67 -16.13 6.93
C ILE A 87 2.00 -14.82 6.51
N PHE A 88 2.15 -13.76 7.30
CA PHE A 88 1.64 -12.43 6.96
C PHE A 88 2.25 -11.93 5.65
N ASN A 89 3.58 -11.90 5.53
CA ASN A 89 4.26 -11.46 4.31
C ASN A 89 3.85 -12.33 3.11
N TYR A 90 3.74 -13.64 3.28
CA TYR A 90 3.27 -14.53 2.21
C TYR A 90 1.83 -14.23 1.81
N ARG A 91 0.91 -14.01 2.75
CA ARG A 91 -0.49 -13.66 2.46
C ARG A 91 -0.60 -12.30 1.81
N LEU A 92 0.17 -11.32 2.29
CA LEU A 92 0.26 -9.99 1.70
C LEU A 92 0.76 -10.12 0.26
N THR A 93 1.88 -10.82 0.05
CA THR A 93 2.45 -11.11 -1.28
C THR A 93 1.56 -12.00 -2.14
N SER A 94 0.70 -12.84 -1.58
CA SER A 94 -0.25 -13.68 -2.34
C SER A 94 -1.49 -12.90 -2.75
N ALA A 95 -1.96 -11.97 -1.91
CA ALA A 95 -2.88 -10.92 -2.35
C ALA A 95 -2.26 -10.06 -3.47
N PHE A 96 -0.92 -9.90 -3.46
CA PHE A 96 -0.13 -9.36 -4.58
C PHE A 96 0.25 -10.39 -5.68
N GLY A 97 0.04 -11.70 -5.48
CA GLY A 97 0.62 -12.76 -6.32
C GLY A 97 -0.11 -12.92 -7.64
N GLN A 98 -1.34 -12.41 -7.71
CA GLN A 98 -2.09 -12.20 -8.94
C GLN A 98 -1.65 -10.92 -9.68
N PHE A 99 -0.59 -10.26 -9.20
CA PHE A 99 -0.43 -8.82 -9.33
C PHE A 99 1.03 -8.36 -9.50
N LEU A 100 1.72 -8.93 -10.49
CA LEU A 100 3.01 -8.38 -10.95
C LEU A 100 2.87 -7.00 -11.66
N ARG A 101 1.71 -6.34 -11.59
CA ARG A 101 1.51 -4.99 -12.16
C ARG A 101 0.54 -4.16 -11.31
N ALA A 102 1.12 -3.35 -10.42
CA ALA A 102 0.62 -2.05 -9.96
C ALA A 102 -0.39 -1.97 -8.81
N THR A 103 0.08 -1.91 -7.56
CA THR A 103 -0.55 -1.26 -6.37
C THR A 103 -2.10 -1.28 -6.28
N TRP A 104 -2.70 -2.15 -5.45
CA TRP A 104 -4.16 -2.20 -5.21
C TRP A 104 -4.64 -1.33 -4.04
N ILE A 105 -5.86 -0.80 -4.25
CA ILE A 105 -6.90 -0.50 -3.27
C ILE A 105 -7.89 -1.68 -3.29
N CYS A 106 -8.45 -2.12 -2.15
CA CYS A 106 -9.49 -3.16 -2.09
C CYS A 106 -10.75 -2.84 -2.91
N ARG A 107 -11.28 -3.85 -3.61
CA ARG A 107 -12.41 -3.82 -4.56
C ARG A 107 -13.77 -3.68 -3.89
N LEU A 108 -14.68 -2.96 -4.56
CA LEU A 108 -16.14 -3.10 -4.45
C LEU A 108 -16.60 -4.44 -5.06
#